data_AF-A0A2N1M1R0-F1
#
_entry.id   AF-A0A2N1M1R0-F1
#
_cell.length_a   1.000
_cell.length_b   1.000
_cell.length_c   1.000
_cell.angle_alpha   90.00
_cell.angle_beta   90.00
_cell.angle_gamma   90.00
#
_symmetry.space_group_name_H-M   'P 1'
#
loop_
_entity.id
_entity.type
_entity.pdbx_description
1 polymer ?
#
loop_
_entity_poly.entity_id
_entity_poly.type
_entity_poly.pdbx_seq_one_letter_code
_entity_poly.pdbx_strand_id
1 'polypeptide(L)'
;MNCYEEKGGHIYQRVGQGIKKDPNCDNLSHHKNDTKKALEVIGYWILNIANSDNLAFQEKILAHLAPILCIINTQEKSETTSSTLLSVQNIKNEVPSLFIILIILILVKFNYNFDKKLNPKNLTSKHFFEFGEALAHSIILAKNELKIHKKLLESPTSIEEYRSIFPSCLVQFYDGLLKTLYETKKKIIDRQRKYRKKPLKPLNYEKITKQTTFFISIILNIAFKGWKIWLPRTMASLCRKPKL
;
A
#
# COMPACT_ATOMS: atom_id res chain seq x y z
N MET A 1 21.65 18.10 10.74
CA MET A 1 22.69 17.09 11.04
C MET A 1 22.11 15.68 11.23
N ASN A 2 20.88 15.50 11.73
CA ASN A 2 20.25 14.17 11.87
C ASN A 2 20.29 13.27 10.61
N CYS A 3 20.17 13.83 9.40
CA CYS A 3 20.14 13.03 8.16
C CYS A 3 21.45 12.29 7.83
N TYR A 4 22.61 12.79 8.28
CA TYR A 4 23.91 12.15 8.00
C TYR A 4 24.12 10.94 8.91
N GLU A 5 23.94 11.13 10.21
CA GLU A 5 24.06 10.06 11.22
C GLU A 5 22.94 9.01 11.12
N GLU A 6 21.69 9.40 10.84
CA GLU A 6 20.57 8.47 10.64
C GLU A 6 20.70 7.59 9.38
N LYS A 7 21.54 8.01 8.42
CA LYS A 7 21.84 7.28 7.18
C LYS A 7 23.23 6.63 7.19
N GLY A 8 23.85 6.50 8.36
CA GLY A 8 25.09 5.75 8.54
C GLY A 8 26.37 6.54 8.24
N GLY A 9 26.29 7.86 8.02
CA GLY A 9 27.47 8.73 8.00
C GLY A 9 27.85 9.15 9.41
N HIS A 10 29.13 9.06 9.78
CA HIS A 10 29.58 9.40 11.14
C HIS A 10 30.70 10.42 11.10
N ILE A 11 30.60 11.44 11.96
CA ILE A 11 31.67 12.40 12.17
C ILE A 11 32.56 11.84 13.28
N TYR A 12 33.87 11.78 13.03
CA TYR A 12 34.82 11.29 14.02
C TYR A 12 34.73 12.11 15.32
N GLN A 13 34.44 11.44 16.44
CA GLN A 13 34.37 12.05 17.75
C GLN A 13 35.62 11.69 18.55
N ARG A 14 36.47 12.69 18.87
CA ARG A 14 37.64 12.48 19.72
C ARG A 14 37.21 11.99 21.10
N VAL A 15 37.74 10.85 21.53
CA VAL A 15 37.59 10.37 22.91
C VAL A 15 38.66 10.98 23.83
N GLY A 16 38.27 11.24 25.07
CA GLY A 16 39.16 11.74 26.13
C GLY A 16 40.18 10.70 26.61
N GLN A 17 41.24 11.19 27.27
CA GLN A 17 42.33 10.38 27.80
C GLN A 17 41.81 9.37 28.85
N GLY A 18 42.02 8.07 28.63
CA GLY A 18 41.63 6.98 29.56
C GLY A 18 40.59 5.99 29.03
N ILE A 19 40.02 6.21 27.84
CA ILE A 19 39.07 5.28 27.21
C ILE A 19 39.84 4.19 26.45
N LYS A 20 39.62 2.91 26.79
CA LYS A 20 40.35 1.75 26.22
C LYS A 20 39.90 1.31 24.83
N LYS A 21 38.72 1.73 24.37
CA LYS A 21 38.17 1.42 23.04
C LYS A 21 37.41 2.61 22.51
N ASP A 22 37.78 3.09 21.32
CA ASP A 22 37.03 4.13 20.62
C ASP A 22 35.58 3.66 20.37
N PRO A 23 34.56 4.52 20.60
CA PRO A 23 33.21 4.26 20.17
C PRO A 23 33.18 4.28 18.64
N ASN A 24 33.30 3.10 18.03
CA ASN A 24 33.04 2.90 16.61
C ASN A 24 31.56 2.55 16.39
N CYS A 25 31.07 2.81 15.17
CA CYS A 25 29.68 2.64 14.74
C CYS A 25 29.17 1.19 14.92
N ASP A 26 30.08 0.22 14.85
CA ASP A 26 29.81 -1.20 15.12
C ASP A 26 29.45 -1.46 16.58
N ASN A 27 30.13 -0.78 17.52
CA ASN A 27 29.91 -0.93 18.96
C ASN A 27 28.60 -0.27 19.42
N LEU A 28 28.11 0.72 18.68
CA LEU A 28 26.86 1.45 18.96
C LEU A 28 25.65 0.89 18.21
N SER A 29 25.83 -0.13 17.37
CA SER A 29 24.78 -0.80 16.62
C SER A 29 23.95 0.07 15.68
N HIS A 30 24.52 1.18 15.21
CA HIS A 30 23.85 2.14 14.31
C HIS A 30 23.52 1.56 12.93
N HIS A 31 24.23 0.52 12.47
CA HIS A 31 24.08 -0.08 11.14
C HIS A 31 23.21 -1.35 11.09
N LYS A 32 22.60 -1.76 12.21
CA LYS A 32 21.86 -3.04 12.30
C LYS A 32 20.73 -3.19 11.27
N ASN A 33 20.21 -2.09 10.72
CA ASN A 33 19.10 -2.08 9.76
C ASN A 33 19.49 -1.58 8.36
N ASP A 34 20.76 -1.27 8.11
CA ASP A 34 21.15 -0.59 6.87
C ASP A 34 20.91 -1.45 5.64
N THR A 35 21.26 -2.74 5.70
CA THR A 35 20.99 -3.70 4.62
C THR A 35 19.50 -3.77 4.31
N LYS A 36 18.64 -3.83 5.34
CA LYS A 36 17.19 -3.86 5.17
C LYS A 36 16.68 -2.58 4.52
N LYS A 37 17.07 -1.41 5.05
CA LYS A 37 16.66 -0.10 4.54
C LYS A 37 17.16 0.12 3.10
N ALA A 38 18.39 -0.28 2.79
CA ALA A 38 18.94 -0.16 1.44
C ALA A 38 18.14 -1.00 0.43
N LEU A 39 17.79 -2.24 0.78
CA LEU A 39 16.94 -3.09 -0.06
C LEU A 39 15.52 -2.51 -0.23
N GLU A 40 14.92 -1.94 0.83
CA GLU A 40 13.63 -1.25 0.73
C GLU A 40 13.70 -0.06 -0.22
N VAL A 41 14.72 0.80 -0.10
CA VAL A 41 14.92 1.98 -0.97
C VAL A 41 15.14 1.56 -2.43
N ILE A 42 15.95 0.53 -2.69
CA ILE A 42 16.14 -0.02 -4.04
C ILE A 42 14.81 -0.54 -4.59
N GLY A 43 14.03 -1.26 -3.77
CA GLY A 43 12.71 -1.75 -4.15
C GLY A 43 11.75 -0.62 -4.54
N TYR A 44 11.69 0.45 -3.75
CA TYR A 44 10.89 1.64 -4.07
C TYR A 44 11.35 2.32 -5.37
N TRP A 45 12.67 2.43 -5.58
CA TRP A 45 13.21 3.01 -6.80
C TRP A 45 12.85 2.20 -8.04
N ILE A 46 12.93 0.86 -7.99
CA ILE A 46 12.52 -0.04 -9.07
C ILE A 46 11.02 0.13 -9.37
N LEU A 47 10.17 0.23 -8.34
CA LEU A 47 8.73 0.48 -8.51
C LEU A 47 8.44 1.82 -9.18
N ASN A 48 9.17 2.87 -8.81
CA ASN A 48 9.02 4.18 -9.44
C ASN A 48 9.41 4.15 -10.92
N ILE A 49 10.48 3.42 -11.29
CA ILE A 49 10.87 3.24 -12.69
C ILE A 49 9.78 2.51 -13.48
N ALA A 50 9.22 1.43 -12.92
CA ALA A 50 8.15 0.66 -13.55
C ALA A 50 6.88 1.49 -13.82
N ASN A 51 6.63 2.53 -13.02
CA ASN A 51 5.50 3.45 -13.19
C ASN A 51 5.84 4.71 -14.01
N SER A 52 7.07 4.86 -14.50
CA SER A 52 7.48 6.02 -15.30
C SER A 52 7.14 5.84 -16.78
N ASP A 53 7.06 6.93 -17.55
CA ASP A 53 6.77 6.86 -18.99
C ASP A 53 8.00 6.55 -19.87
N ASN A 54 9.18 6.33 -19.26
CA ASN A 54 10.43 6.14 -20.00
C ASN A 54 10.70 4.65 -20.28
N LEU A 55 10.09 4.13 -21.35
CA LEU A 55 10.23 2.73 -21.78
C LEU A 55 11.70 2.31 -21.97
N ALA A 56 12.52 3.13 -22.63
CA ALA A 56 13.94 2.81 -22.86
C ALA A 56 14.71 2.64 -21.54
N PHE A 57 14.37 3.44 -20.52
CA PHE A 57 14.98 3.30 -19.19
C PHE A 57 14.46 2.06 -18.46
N GLN A 58 13.18 1.73 -18.57
CA GLN A 58 12.61 0.49 -18.02
C GLN A 58 13.28 -0.75 -18.60
N GLU A 59 13.37 -0.82 -19.94
CA GLU A 59 14.01 -1.91 -20.68
C GLU A 59 15.48 -2.07 -20.28
N LYS A 60 16.22 -0.95 -20.21
CA LYS A 60 17.61 -0.94 -19.77
C LYS A 60 17.75 -1.51 -18.37
N ILE A 61 16.95 -1.05 -17.41
CA ILE A 61 17.02 -1.51 -16.02
C ILE A 61 16.68 -3.00 -15.93
N LEU A 62 15.65 -3.46 -16.63
CA LEU A 62 15.25 -4.86 -16.63
C LEU A 62 16.34 -5.78 -17.21
N ALA A 63 16.96 -5.37 -18.33
CA ALA A 63 18.07 -6.09 -18.97
C ALA A 63 19.29 -6.22 -18.05
N HIS A 64 19.52 -5.27 -17.15
CA HIS A 64 20.64 -5.33 -16.19
C HIS A 64 20.28 -6.11 -14.91
N LEU A 65 19.03 -6.04 -14.45
CA LEU A 65 18.60 -6.70 -13.21
C LEU A 65 18.45 -8.22 -13.38
N ALA A 66 17.96 -8.70 -14.52
CA ALA A 66 17.71 -10.14 -14.68
C ALA A 66 18.99 -11.00 -14.60
N PRO A 67 20.12 -10.62 -15.25
CA PRO A 67 21.37 -11.34 -15.06
C PRO A 67 21.84 -11.34 -13.60
N ILE A 68 21.68 -10.23 -12.87
CA ILE A 68 22.05 -10.13 -11.45
C ILE A 68 21.23 -11.11 -10.60
N LEU A 69 19.91 -11.19 -10.84
CA LEU A 69 19.04 -12.16 -10.16
C LEU A 69 19.46 -13.61 -10.41
N CYS A 70 19.88 -13.93 -11.64
CA CYS A 70 20.42 -15.25 -11.97
C CYS A 70 21.73 -15.55 -11.24
N ILE A 71 22.67 -14.60 -11.22
CA ILE A 71 23.99 -14.76 -10.58
C ILE A 71 23.85 -15.03 -9.09
N ILE A 72 23.08 -14.20 -8.38
CA ILE A 72 22.90 -14.30 -6.92
C ILE A 72 22.33 -15.68 -6.55
N ASN A 73 21.38 -16.20 -7.31
CA ASN A 73 20.75 -17.50 -7.03
C ASN A 73 21.62 -18.70 -7.42
N THR A 74 22.54 -18.56 -8.39
CA THR A 74 23.51 -19.62 -8.72
C THR A 74 24.61 -19.78 -7.67
N GLN A 75 24.99 -18.70 -6.97
CA GLN A 75 26.04 -18.74 -5.95
C GLN A 75 25.60 -19.39 -4.63
N GLU A 76 24.29 -19.46 -4.36
CA GLU A 76 23.74 -20.10 -3.15
C GLU A 76 23.53 -21.62 -3.27
N LYS A 77 23.65 -22.23 -4.46
CA LYS A 77 23.32 -23.66 -4.68
C LYS A 77 24.46 -24.42 -5.38
N SER A 78 25.11 -25.31 -4.64
CA SER A 78 25.96 -26.37 -5.22
C SER A 78 25.10 -27.44 -5.90
N GLU A 79 25.34 -27.62 -7.20
CA GLU A 79 25.22 -28.87 -7.96
C GLU A 79 23.82 -29.47 -8.17
N THR A 80 23.00 -28.89 -9.07
CA THR A 80 22.22 -29.64 -10.11
C THR A 80 21.31 -28.76 -10.97
N THR A 81 21.02 -27.50 -10.58
CA THR A 81 20.12 -26.58 -11.33
C THR A 81 20.83 -25.68 -12.36
N SER A 82 22.11 -25.93 -12.61
CA SER A 82 23.03 -24.99 -13.27
C SER A 82 22.77 -24.78 -14.76
N SER A 83 22.28 -25.79 -15.50
CA SER A 83 22.25 -25.74 -16.97
C SER A 83 21.27 -24.71 -17.55
N THR A 84 20.10 -24.50 -16.92
CA THR A 84 19.11 -23.51 -17.39
C THR A 84 19.46 -22.08 -16.95
N LEU A 85 20.14 -21.90 -15.81
CA LEU A 85 20.57 -20.57 -15.35
C LEU A 85 21.80 -20.06 -16.11
N LEU A 86 22.70 -20.96 -16.53
CA LEU A 86 23.85 -20.64 -17.38
C LEU A 86 23.44 -20.12 -18.78
N SER A 87 22.32 -20.61 -19.35
CA SER A 87 21.83 -20.09 -20.64
C SER A 87 21.25 -18.68 -20.53
N VAL A 88 20.60 -18.36 -19.40
CA VAL A 88 20.07 -17.01 -19.12
C VAL A 88 21.21 -16.01 -18.82
N GLN A 89 22.31 -16.45 -18.21
CA GLN A 89 23.50 -15.61 -17.99
C GLN A 89 24.16 -15.14 -19.31
N ASN A 90 23.96 -15.88 -20.40
CA ASN A 90 24.49 -15.54 -21.73
C ASN A 90 23.60 -14.56 -22.52
N ILE A 91 22.42 -14.19 -22.01
CA ILE A 91 21.58 -13.13 -22.57
C ILE A 91 22.19 -11.79 -22.14
N LYS A 92 23.34 -11.44 -22.69
CA LYS A 92 23.91 -10.09 -22.54
C LYS A 92 23.20 -9.16 -23.52
N ASN A 93 22.48 -8.19 -22.98
CA ASN A 93 21.93 -7.00 -23.65
C ASN A 93 20.52 -7.11 -24.29
N GLU A 94 19.84 -8.25 -24.22
CA GLU A 94 18.43 -8.33 -24.62
C GLU A 94 17.50 -8.14 -23.41
N VAL A 95 16.40 -7.42 -23.64
CA VAL A 95 15.38 -7.20 -22.60
C VAL A 95 14.66 -8.55 -22.35
N PRO A 96 14.74 -9.11 -21.14
CA PRO A 96 14.11 -10.38 -20.84
C PRO A 96 12.60 -10.23 -20.84
N SER A 97 11.90 -11.21 -21.41
CA SER A 97 10.44 -11.24 -21.37
C SER A 97 9.93 -11.45 -19.95
N LEU A 98 8.68 -11.02 -19.68
CA LEU A 98 8.00 -11.28 -18.40
C LEU A 98 8.02 -12.76 -18.03
N PHE A 99 7.87 -13.65 -19.02
CA PHE A 99 7.92 -15.09 -18.82
C PHE A 99 9.29 -15.54 -18.29
N ILE A 100 10.39 -15.06 -18.87
CA ILE A 100 11.75 -15.36 -18.40
C ILE A 100 11.93 -14.90 -16.94
N ILE A 101 11.47 -13.69 -16.60
CA ILE A 101 11.53 -13.18 -15.22
C ILE A 101 10.77 -14.07 -14.24
N LEU A 102 9.56 -14.50 -14.60
CA LEU A 102 8.76 -15.38 -13.75
C LEU A 102 9.45 -16.74 -13.54
N ILE A 103 10.05 -17.31 -14.58
CA ILE A 103 10.83 -18.56 -14.46
C ILE A 103 12.03 -18.38 -13.53
N ILE A 104 12.79 -17.28 -13.67
CA ILE A 104 13.91 -16.97 -12.77
C ILE A 104 13.42 -16.92 -11.32
N LEU A 105 12.34 -16.18 -11.04
CA LEU A 105 11.78 -16.06 -9.68
C LEU A 105 11.32 -17.41 -9.10
N ILE A 106 10.68 -18.25 -9.92
CA ILE A 106 10.29 -19.62 -9.51
C ILE A 106 11.53 -20.47 -9.17
N LEU A 107 12.59 -20.39 -9.98
CA LEU A 107 13.85 -21.10 -9.73
C LEU A 107 14.54 -20.63 -8.43
N VAL A 108 14.32 -19.38 -8.04
CA VAL A 108 14.78 -18.80 -6.76
C VAL A 108 13.87 -19.21 -5.58
N LYS A 109 12.80 -20.01 -5.82
CA LYS A 109 11.74 -20.33 -4.85
C LYS A 109 11.03 -19.08 -4.32
N PHE A 110 11.08 -17.97 -5.06
CA PHE A 110 10.27 -16.81 -4.75
C PHE A 110 8.85 -17.07 -5.23
N ASN A 111 7.91 -17.18 -4.29
CA ASN A 111 6.51 -17.33 -4.63
C ASN A 111 5.95 -15.97 -5.09
N TYR A 112 6.11 -15.65 -6.37
CA TYR A 112 5.46 -14.51 -7.00
C TYR A 112 3.96 -14.81 -7.14
N ASN A 113 3.20 -14.47 -6.11
CA ASN A 113 1.75 -14.56 -6.18
C ASN A 113 1.22 -13.32 -6.93
N PHE A 114 0.59 -13.53 -8.09
CA PHE A 114 -0.07 -12.46 -8.87
C PHE A 114 -1.10 -11.70 -8.02
N ASP A 115 -1.69 -12.38 -7.05
CA ASP A 115 -2.46 -11.77 -5.97
C ASP A 115 -1.51 -11.07 -4.99
N LYS A 116 -1.00 -9.89 -5.35
CA LYS A 116 -0.38 -8.92 -4.42
C LYS A 116 -1.43 -8.42 -3.42
N LYS A 117 -1.92 -9.31 -2.57
CA LYS A 117 -2.73 -8.93 -1.42
C LYS A 117 -1.74 -8.40 -0.37
N LEU A 118 -1.95 -7.17 0.08
CA LEU A 118 -1.24 -6.62 1.24
C LEU A 118 -1.25 -7.66 2.36
N ASN A 119 -0.07 -8.15 2.74
CA ASN A 119 0.04 -9.09 3.86
C ASN A 119 -0.03 -8.28 5.16
N PRO A 120 -1.12 -8.41 5.95
CA PRO A 120 -1.27 -7.62 7.17
C PRO A 120 -0.17 -7.87 8.19
N LYS A 121 0.51 -9.03 8.15
CA LYS A 121 1.64 -9.35 9.03
C LYS A 121 2.88 -8.50 8.76
N ASN A 122 3.00 -7.94 7.56
CA ASN A 122 4.13 -7.11 7.15
C ASN A 122 3.83 -5.62 7.36
N LEU A 123 2.61 -5.27 7.78
CA LEU A 123 2.21 -3.88 8.01
C LEU A 123 2.43 -3.50 9.48
N THR A 124 3.03 -2.33 9.69
CA THR A 124 3.19 -1.69 10.98
C THR A 124 2.18 -0.54 11.11
N SER A 125 1.95 -0.05 12.34
CA SER A 125 1.10 1.13 12.56
C SER A 125 1.54 2.35 11.75
N LYS A 126 2.85 2.49 11.48
CA LYS A 126 3.39 3.59 10.66
C LYS A 126 2.87 3.54 9.23
N HIS A 127 2.79 2.37 8.61
CA HIS A 127 2.27 2.24 7.24
C HIS A 127 0.80 2.64 7.12
N PHE A 128 -0.02 2.33 8.14
CA PHE A 128 -1.41 2.77 8.15
C PHE A 128 -1.54 4.28 8.31
N PHE A 129 -0.65 4.90 9.10
CA PHE A 129 -0.59 6.35 9.25
C PHE A 129 -0.20 7.04 7.93
N GLU A 130 0.89 6.59 7.30
CA GLU A 130 1.37 7.10 6.01
C GLU A 130 0.31 6.94 4.91
N PHE A 131 -0.39 5.81 4.90
CA PHE A 131 -1.52 5.60 3.98
C PHE A 131 -2.67 6.59 4.24
N GLY A 132 -2.97 6.88 5.51
CA GLY A 132 -3.94 7.89 5.90
C GLY A 132 -3.58 9.29 5.41
N GLU A 133 -2.30 9.68 5.52
CA GLU A 133 -1.79 10.95 4.97
C GLU A 133 -1.92 10.99 3.45
N ALA A 134 -1.49 9.95 2.75
CA ALA A 134 -1.60 9.85 1.29
C ALA A 134 -3.07 9.94 0.81
N LEU A 135 -3.98 9.27 1.52
CA LEU A 135 -5.40 9.34 1.24
C LEU A 135 -5.96 10.75 1.48
N ALA A 136 -5.55 11.44 2.55
CA ALA A 136 -5.95 12.82 2.82
C ALA A 136 -5.45 13.79 1.73
N HIS A 137 -4.19 13.68 1.32
CA HIS A 137 -3.64 14.48 0.22
C HIS A 137 -4.39 14.26 -1.10
N SER A 138 -4.72 13.00 -1.41
CA SER A 138 -5.50 12.67 -2.60
C SER A 138 -6.87 13.36 -2.62
N ILE A 139 -7.56 13.43 -1.47
CA ILE A 139 -8.84 14.14 -1.34
C ILE A 139 -8.68 15.65 -1.53
N ILE A 140 -7.62 16.23 -0.95
CA ILE A 140 -7.33 17.65 -1.09
C ILE A 140 -7.08 18.02 -2.55
N LEU A 141 -6.34 17.18 -3.30
CA LEU A 141 -6.08 17.38 -4.73
C LEU A 141 -7.37 17.29 -5.57
N ALA A 142 -8.27 16.36 -5.22
CA ALA A 142 -9.56 16.20 -5.89
C ALA A 142 -10.55 17.36 -5.66
N LYS A 143 -10.22 18.33 -4.80
CA LYS A 143 -11.12 19.44 -4.43
C LYS A 143 -11.64 20.23 -5.63
N ASN A 144 -10.79 20.52 -6.61
CA ASN A 144 -11.17 21.34 -7.77
C ASN A 144 -12.20 20.63 -8.65
N GLU A 145 -12.02 19.32 -8.87
CA GLU A 145 -12.97 18.49 -9.60
C GLU A 145 -14.31 18.39 -8.86
N LEU A 146 -14.26 18.13 -7.55
CA LEU A 146 -15.46 18.07 -6.71
C LEU A 146 -16.21 19.41 -6.65
N LYS A 147 -15.51 20.53 -6.81
CA LYS A 147 -16.11 21.86 -6.79
C LYS A 147 -17.07 22.06 -7.97
N ILE A 148 -16.79 21.45 -9.12
CA ILE A 148 -17.66 21.46 -10.31
C ILE A 148 -19.02 20.83 -9.94
N HIS A 149 -18.99 19.76 -9.16
CA HIS A 149 -20.17 19.02 -8.74
C HIS A 149 -20.68 19.40 -7.33
N LYS A 150 -20.27 20.56 -6.79
CA LYS A 150 -20.58 20.97 -5.43
C LYS A 150 -22.08 20.97 -5.12
N LYS A 151 -22.91 21.45 -6.05
CA LYS A 151 -24.38 21.50 -5.87
C LYS A 151 -24.96 20.11 -5.59
N LEU A 152 -24.46 19.08 -6.28
CA LEU A 152 -24.91 17.71 -6.10
C LEU A 152 -24.44 17.11 -4.77
N LEU A 153 -23.30 17.55 -4.24
CA LEU A 153 -22.85 17.16 -2.89
C LEU A 153 -23.65 17.83 -1.77
N GLU A 154 -24.28 18.98 -2.04
CA GLU A 154 -25.08 19.73 -1.07
C GLU A 154 -26.57 19.40 -1.12
N SER A 155 -27.09 19.04 -2.30
CA SER A 155 -28.50 18.71 -2.55
C SER A 155 -28.66 17.68 -3.67
N PRO A 156 -28.26 16.41 -3.45
CA PRO A 156 -28.48 15.33 -4.41
C PRO A 156 -29.96 14.94 -4.50
N THR A 157 -30.39 14.39 -5.64
CA THR A 157 -31.73 13.82 -5.85
C THR A 157 -31.84 12.38 -5.37
N SER A 158 -30.74 11.62 -5.37
CA SER A 158 -30.66 10.24 -4.91
C SER A 158 -29.33 9.92 -4.23
N ILE A 159 -29.26 8.79 -3.50
CA ILE A 159 -28.01 8.35 -2.87
C ILE A 159 -27.00 7.86 -3.91
N GLU A 160 -27.48 7.32 -5.03
CA GLU A 160 -26.67 6.86 -6.16
C GLU A 160 -25.98 8.05 -6.84
N GLU A 161 -26.74 9.11 -7.12
CA GLU A 161 -26.21 10.36 -7.70
C GLU A 161 -25.17 10.97 -6.77
N TYR A 162 -25.51 11.09 -5.47
CA TYR A 162 -24.60 11.61 -4.46
C TYR A 162 -23.28 10.84 -4.40
N ARG A 163 -23.35 9.50 -4.43
CA ARG A 163 -22.18 8.63 -4.34
C ARG A 163 -21.34 8.63 -5.61
N SER A 164 -21.93 8.87 -6.78
CA SER A 164 -21.23 8.88 -8.07
C SER A 164 -20.12 9.94 -8.16
N ILE A 165 -20.22 10.99 -7.33
CA ILE A 165 -19.29 12.13 -7.33
C ILE A 165 -18.09 11.90 -6.41
N PHE A 166 -18.14 10.89 -5.53
CA PHE A 166 -17.12 10.71 -4.52
C PHE A 166 -15.75 10.35 -5.12
N PRO A 167 -14.64 10.82 -4.50
CA PRO A 167 -13.30 10.37 -4.87
C PRO A 167 -13.21 8.85 -4.88
N SER A 168 -12.72 8.30 -5.99
CA SER A 168 -12.60 6.85 -6.18
C SER A 168 -11.73 6.20 -5.11
N CYS A 169 -10.67 6.88 -4.65
CA CYS A 169 -9.80 6.41 -3.58
C CYS A 169 -10.56 6.15 -2.26
N LEU A 170 -11.47 7.06 -1.88
CA LEU A 170 -12.30 6.93 -0.68
C LEU A 170 -13.33 5.80 -0.83
N VAL A 171 -13.96 5.74 -1.99
CA VAL A 171 -14.91 4.67 -2.34
C VAL A 171 -14.26 3.30 -2.21
N GLN A 172 -13.12 3.10 -2.87
CA GLN A 172 -12.43 1.82 -2.89
C GLN A 172 -11.89 1.44 -1.51
N PHE A 173 -11.35 2.41 -0.77
CA PHE A 173 -10.88 2.18 0.60
C PHE A 173 -11.99 1.66 1.52
N TYR A 174 -13.10 2.38 1.62
CA TYR A 174 -14.19 2.00 2.52
C TYR A 174 -14.95 0.76 2.04
N ASP A 175 -15.13 0.58 0.72
CA ASP A 175 -15.70 -0.66 0.19
C ASP A 175 -14.82 -1.86 0.53
N GLY A 176 -13.50 -1.77 0.34
CA GLY A 176 -12.57 -2.83 0.69
C GLY A 176 -12.59 -3.15 2.18
N LEU A 177 -12.56 -2.11 3.04
CA LEU A 177 -12.61 -2.25 4.48
C LEU A 177 -13.91 -2.90 4.96
N LEU A 178 -15.06 -2.33 4.60
CA LEU A 178 -16.36 -2.79 5.08
C LEU A 178 -16.74 -4.15 4.49
N LYS A 179 -16.55 -4.39 3.19
CA LYS A 179 -16.84 -5.70 2.58
C LYS A 179 -16.04 -6.80 3.28
N THR A 180 -14.74 -6.59 3.50
CA THR A 180 -13.87 -7.57 4.19
C THR A 180 -14.38 -7.89 5.60
N LEU A 181 -14.76 -6.86 6.38
CA LEU A 181 -15.30 -7.04 7.74
C LEU A 181 -16.63 -7.82 7.72
N TYR A 182 -17.56 -7.43 6.85
CA TYR A 182 -18.86 -8.07 6.75
C TYR A 182 -18.78 -9.51 6.23
N GLU A 183 -17.96 -9.78 5.23
CA GLU A 183 -17.74 -11.12 4.69
C GLU A 183 -17.09 -12.04 5.73
N THR A 184 -16.10 -11.54 6.47
CA THR A 184 -15.44 -12.30 7.54
C THR A 184 -16.43 -12.65 8.65
N LYS A 185 -17.23 -11.68 9.09
CA LYS A 185 -18.30 -11.92 10.06
C LYS A 185 -19.34 -12.91 9.55
N LYS A 186 -19.71 -12.80 8.26
CA LYS A 186 -20.65 -13.73 7.61
C LYS A 186 -20.11 -15.16 7.60
N LYS A 187 -18.84 -15.38 7.25
CA LYS A 187 -18.23 -16.72 7.24
C LYS A 187 -18.37 -17.43 8.61
N ILE A 188 -18.20 -16.68 9.71
CA ILE A 188 -18.37 -17.21 11.08
C ILE A 188 -19.85 -17.57 11.34
N ILE A 189 -20.78 -16.67 11.02
CA ILE A 189 -22.22 -16.88 11.21
C ILE A 189 -22.72 -18.05 10.37
N ASP A 190 -22.29 -18.16 9.12
CA ASP A 190 -22.70 -19.23 8.20
C ASP A 190 -22.23 -20.59 8.70
N ARG A 191 -21.01 -20.70 9.25
CA ARG A 191 -20.53 -21.92 9.92
C ARG A 191 -21.44 -22.32 11.08
N GLN A 192 -21.82 -21.37 11.94
CA GLN A 192 -22.74 -21.62 13.07
C GLN A 192 -24.15 -22.02 12.60
N ARG A 193 -24.65 -21.40 11.52
CA ARG A 193 -25.97 -21.73 10.95
C ARG A 193 -25.99 -23.11 10.32
N LYS A 194 -24.92 -23.51 9.63
CA LYS A 194 -24.76 -24.87 9.09
C LYS A 194 -24.85 -25.91 10.19
N TYR A 195 -24.12 -25.71 11.30
CA TYR A 195 -24.19 -26.60 12.46
C TYR A 195 -25.62 -26.73 13.02
N ARG A 196 -26.37 -25.62 13.05
CA ARG A 196 -27.77 -25.58 13.53
C ARG A 196 -28.82 -25.93 12.49
N LYS A 197 -28.43 -26.41 11.30
CA LYS A 197 -29.33 -26.70 10.15
C LYS A 197 -30.26 -25.53 9.79
N LYS A 198 -29.77 -24.28 9.92
CA LYS A 198 -30.52 -23.07 9.56
C LYS A 198 -30.12 -22.54 8.18
N PRO A 199 -31.03 -21.89 7.44
CA PRO A 199 -30.72 -21.32 6.13
C PRO A 199 -29.66 -20.22 6.21
N LEU A 200 -28.80 -20.17 5.20
CA LEU A 200 -27.78 -19.13 5.04
C LEU A 200 -28.47 -17.81 4.69
N LYS A 201 -27.96 -16.69 5.22
CA LYS A 201 -28.50 -15.37 4.90
C LYS A 201 -27.58 -14.65 3.90
N PRO A 202 -28.11 -14.09 2.81
CA PRO A 202 -27.30 -13.27 1.92
C PRO A 202 -26.79 -12.03 2.65
N LEU A 203 -25.65 -11.52 2.17
CA LEU A 203 -25.06 -10.31 2.71
C LEU A 203 -25.86 -9.11 2.15
N ASN A 204 -26.24 -8.17 3.01
CA ASN A 204 -26.94 -6.97 2.57
C ASN A 204 -25.91 -5.93 2.08
N TYR A 205 -25.61 -5.95 0.78
CA TYR A 205 -24.67 -5.00 0.15
C TYR A 205 -25.21 -3.57 0.14
N GLU A 206 -26.52 -3.37 0.04
CA GLU A 206 -27.13 -2.03 0.12
C GLU A 206 -26.80 -1.35 1.45
N LYS A 207 -26.83 -2.11 2.56
CA LYS A 207 -26.42 -1.62 3.87
C LYS A 207 -24.94 -1.22 3.90
N ILE A 208 -24.06 -2.00 3.28
CA ILE A 208 -22.63 -1.65 3.17
C ILE A 208 -22.49 -0.36 2.38
N THR A 209 -23.15 -0.24 1.22
CA THR A 209 -23.10 0.96 0.38
C THR A 209 -23.54 2.20 1.16
N LYS A 210 -24.66 2.13 1.91
CA LYS A 210 -25.13 3.24 2.76
C LYS A 210 -24.10 3.65 3.82
N GLN A 211 -23.43 2.67 4.45
CA GLN A 211 -22.37 2.95 5.42
C GLN A 211 -21.13 3.56 4.78
N THR A 212 -20.66 3.02 3.64
CA THR A 212 -19.57 3.61 2.85
C THR A 212 -19.90 5.06 2.53
N THR A 213 -21.12 5.33 2.01
CA THR A 213 -21.57 6.68 1.68
C THR A 213 -21.54 7.61 2.89
N PHE A 214 -21.97 7.13 4.05
CA PHE A 214 -21.94 7.89 5.29
C PHE A 214 -20.52 8.26 5.73
N PHE A 215 -19.59 7.30 5.77
CA PHE A 215 -18.21 7.56 6.16
C PHE A 215 -17.53 8.56 5.22
N ILE A 216 -17.68 8.37 3.92
CA ILE A 216 -17.11 9.29 2.93
C ILE A 216 -17.67 10.71 3.12
N SER A 217 -18.97 10.82 3.37
CA SER A 217 -19.61 12.12 3.60
C SER A 217 -19.03 12.86 4.81
N ILE A 218 -18.71 12.14 5.89
CA ILE A 218 -18.06 12.72 7.07
C ILE A 218 -16.67 13.26 6.69
N ILE A 219 -15.88 12.47 5.97
CA ILE A 219 -14.53 12.85 5.56
C ILE A 219 -14.57 14.10 4.66
N LEU A 220 -15.45 14.15 3.67
CA LEU A 220 -15.60 15.33 2.80
C LEU A 220 -16.05 16.57 3.57
N ASN A 221 -16.93 16.40 4.57
CA ASN A 221 -17.36 17.50 5.43
C ASN A 221 -16.22 18.05 6.31
N ILE A 222 -15.28 17.20 6.73
CA ILE A 222 -14.05 17.63 7.43
C ILE A 222 -13.10 18.34 6.46
N ALA A 223 -12.84 17.73 5.29
CA ALA A 223 -11.86 18.23 4.32
C ALA A 223 -12.26 19.58 3.70
N PHE A 224 -13.56 19.81 3.47
CA PHE A 224 -14.06 21.00 2.77
C PHE A 224 -14.95 21.85 3.67
N LYS A 225 -14.31 22.57 4.59
CA LYS A 225 -14.99 23.53 5.47
C LYS A 225 -15.83 24.53 4.66
N GLY A 226 -17.09 24.69 5.05
CA GLY A 226 -18.05 25.58 4.40
C GLY A 226 -18.84 24.97 3.24
N TRP A 227 -18.58 23.70 2.87
CA TRP A 227 -19.46 22.97 1.97
C TRP A 227 -20.60 22.35 2.77
N LYS A 228 -21.83 22.51 2.30
CA LYS A 228 -23.04 22.02 2.96
C LYS A 228 -23.28 20.55 2.61
N ILE A 229 -22.29 19.67 2.86
CA ILE A 229 -22.36 18.25 2.51
C ILE A 229 -23.67 17.65 3.03
N TRP A 230 -24.44 17.06 2.13
CA TRP A 230 -25.86 16.76 2.34
C TRP A 230 -26.12 15.85 3.54
N LEU A 231 -25.40 14.72 3.63
CA LEU A 231 -25.71 13.68 4.61
C LEU A 231 -25.35 14.07 6.06
N PRO A 232 -24.15 14.59 6.39
CA PRO A 232 -23.82 15.04 7.74
C PRO A 232 -24.71 16.21 8.17
N ARG A 233 -25.05 17.12 7.24
CA ARG A 233 -25.97 18.23 7.51
C ARG A 233 -27.39 17.75 7.82
N THR A 234 -27.91 16.82 7.03
CA THR A 234 -29.24 16.23 7.25
C THR A 234 -29.29 15.52 8.59
N MET A 235 -28.28 14.71 8.91
CA MET A 235 -28.18 14.03 10.21
C MET A 235 -28.10 15.01 11.37
N ALA A 236 -27.27 16.06 11.27
CA ALA A 236 -27.20 17.09 12.30
C ALA A 236 -28.55 17.82 12.49
N SER A 237 -29.32 18.02 11.42
CA SER A 237 -30.66 18.60 11.49
C SER A 237 -31.66 17.68 12.18
N LEU A 238 -31.63 16.37 11.87
CA LEU A 238 -32.51 15.38 12.49
C LEU A 238 -32.18 15.16 13.98
N CYS A 239 -30.90 15.28 14.36
CA CYS A 239 -30.45 15.12 15.73
C CYS A 239 -30.63 16.38 16.59
N ARG A 240 -31.00 17.53 16.02
CA ARG A 240 -31.40 18.71 16.81
C ARG A 240 -32.71 18.38 17.52
N LYS A 241 -32.65 18.18 18.84
CA LYS A 241 -33.86 18.21 19.68
C LYS A 241 -34.61 19.52 19.39
N PRO A 242 -35.95 19.51 19.23
CA PRO A 242 -36.71 20.74 19.43
C PRO A 242 -36.36 21.25 20.84
N LYS A 243 -36.11 22.56 20.95
CA LYS A 243 -35.60 23.22 22.17
C LYS A 243 -36.28 22.63 23.43
N LEU A 244 -35.46 22.19 24.40
CA LEU A 244 -35.91 21.97 25.77
C LEU A 244 -36.45 23.28 26.35
#